data_AF-A0A0H3ZNI8-F1
#
_entry.id   AF-A0A0H3ZNI8-F1
#
_cell.length_a   1.000
_cell.length_b   1.000
_cell.length_c   1.000
_cell.angle_alpha   90.00
_cell.angle_beta   90.00
_cell.angle_gamma   90.00
#
_symmetry.space_group_name_H-M   'P 1'
#
loop_
_entity.id
_entity.type
_entity.pdbx_description
1 polymer ?
#
loop_
_entity_poly.entity_id
_entity_poly.type
_entity_poly.pdbx_seq_one_letter_code
_entity_poly.pdbx_strand_id
1 'polypeptide(L)'
;MYFNELTLRQNPACASDILRLSLLYRDGGMYVDVDTLPSHRNVYKDINITTLSINENLLDIIKSEYLLREIRQRKRYLKNRNISLSHIEAQINDKRTLIKLKERAANRLSDFYNQDSLHVHRDIIKVATQNRIYEINNNTLLANKGSRCIRIILKEVIRRYNYLDSNNFIYSIPSRKNEEVSNYLSRLDKYRYDGISSYNDTEVTLLLTGPCLIHEVLLGLCYEVFKIPKNISPTSVSYIFRIDRTFLGFNNQTHYTPEHMRSSWL
;
A
#
# COMPACT_ATOMS: atom_id res chain seq x y z
N MET A 1 0.55 10.75 -19.75
CA MET A 1 0.48 10.39 -18.33
C MET A 1 1.77 9.72 -17.86
N TYR A 2 1.98 8.40 -18.09
CA TYR A 2 3.18 7.68 -17.63
C TYR A 2 4.51 8.37 -18.00
N PHE A 3 4.71 8.70 -19.28
CA PHE A 3 5.92 9.38 -19.71
C PHE A 3 6.05 10.79 -19.15
N ASN A 4 4.95 11.51 -18.93
CA ASN A 4 5.01 12.83 -18.29
C ASN A 4 5.59 12.71 -16.89
N GLU A 5 5.14 11.73 -16.10
CA GLU A 5 5.70 11.46 -14.77
C GLU A 5 7.17 11.09 -14.83
N LEU A 6 7.56 10.23 -15.77
CA LEU A 6 8.93 9.74 -15.83
C LEU A 6 9.93 10.79 -16.36
N THR A 7 9.57 11.52 -17.42
CA THR A 7 10.51 12.40 -18.13
C THR A 7 10.40 13.86 -17.72
N LEU A 8 9.17 14.39 -17.59
CA LEU A 8 8.94 15.81 -17.28
C LEU A 8 8.93 16.08 -15.77
N ARG A 9 8.38 15.14 -15.01
CA ARG A 9 8.14 15.26 -13.57
C ARG A 9 9.15 14.50 -12.72
N GLN A 10 9.92 13.61 -13.34
CA GLN A 10 10.89 12.71 -12.70
C GLN A 10 10.34 12.05 -11.42
N ASN A 11 9.05 11.67 -11.47
CA ASN A 11 8.33 11.04 -10.38
C ASN A 11 8.11 9.55 -10.70
N PRO A 12 9.08 8.67 -10.40
CA PRO A 12 8.98 7.25 -10.68
C PRO A 12 7.90 6.56 -9.84
N ALA A 13 7.55 7.10 -8.67
CA ALA A 13 6.48 6.55 -7.83
C ALA A 13 5.12 6.70 -8.51
N CYS A 14 4.79 7.90 -8.98
CA CYS A 14 3.55 8.16 -9.73
C CYS A 14 3.50 7.39 -11.06
N ALA A 15 4.64 7.28 -11.76
CA ALA A 15 4.75 6.45 -12.96
C ALA A 15 4.49 4.95 -12.65
N SER A 16 5.03 4.45 -11.53
CA SER A 16 4.80 3.08 -11.05
C SER A 16 3.33 2.83 -10.72
N ASP A 17 2.64 3.80 -10.12
CA ASP A 17 1.20 3.72 -9.81
C ASP A 17 0.34 3.55 -11.07
N ILE A 18 0.66 4.27 -12.15
CA ILE A 18 -0.01 4.10 -13.44
C ILE A 18 0.28 2.72 -14.02
N LEU A 19 1.56 2.30 -14.00
CA LEU A 19 1.99 1.06 -14.62
C LEU A 19 1.42 -0.16 -13.90
N ARG A 20 1.43 -0.19 -12.56
CA ARG A 20 0.89 -1.31 -11.76
C ARG A 20 -0.59 -1.54 -12.05
N LEU A 21 -1.39 -0.47 -12.14
CA LEU A 21 -2.82 -0.56 -12.48
C LEU A 21 -3.03 -1.04 -13.91
N SER A 22 -2.21 -0.56 -14.84
CA SER A 22 -2.28 -0.93 -16.27
C SER A 22 -1.93 -2.40 -16.48
N LEU A 23 -0.87 -2.90 -15.84
CA LEU A 23 -0.47 -4.30 -15.88
C LEU A 23 -1.54 -5.19 -15.23
N LEU A 24 -2.04 -4.80 -14.06
CA LEU A 24 -3.08 -5.55 -13.37
C LEU A 24 -4.39 -5.61 -14.17
N TYR A 25 -4.74 -4.56 -14.91
CA TYR A 25 -5.86 -4.60 -15.86
C TYR A 25 -5.61 -5.58 -17.02
N ARG A 26 -4.42 -5.50 -17.63
CA ARG A 26 -4.05 -6.27 -18.82
C ARG A 26 -3.91 -7.77 -18.53
N ASP A 27 -3.25 -8.11 -17.44
CA ASP A 27 -2.78 -9.47 -17.14
C ASP A 27 -3.54 -10.10 -15.98
N GLY A 28 -4.11 -9.30 -15.07
CA GLY A 28 -4.62 -9.79 -13.80
C GLY A 28 -3.50 -10.25 -12.85
N GLY A 29 -3.90 -10.95 -11.78
CA GLY A 29 -2.98 -11.51 -10.80
C GLY A 29 -2.83 -10.61 -9.57
N MET A 30 -1.60 -10.52 -9.08
CA MET A 30 -1.22 -9.81 -7.86
C MET A 30 -0.01 -8.92 -8.14
N TYR A 31 -0.18 -7.63 -7.92
CA TYR A 31 0.93 -6.68 -7.83
C TYR A 31 1.41 -6.61 -6.37
N VAL A 32 2.73 -6.55 -6.17
CA VAL A 32 3.38 -6.43 -4.86
C VAL A 32 4.58 -5.49 -5.00
N ASP A 33 4.67 -4.47 -4.15
CA ASP A 33 5.87 -3.63 -4.05
C ASP A 33 7.05 -4.47 -3.56
N VAL A 34 8.26 -4.11 -4.02
CA VAL A 34 9.49 -4.90 -3.78
C VAL A 34 9.90 -4.97 -2.30
N ASP A 35 9.38 -4.07 -1.48
CA ASP A 35 9.60 -4.00 -0.03
C ASP A 35 8.47 -4.65 0.80
N THR A 36 7.48 -5.26 0.15
CA THR A 36 6.39 -6.00 0.81
C THR A 36 6.68 -7.50 0.82
N LEU A 37 6.38 -8.18 1.94
CA LEU A 37 6.58 -9.62 2.10
C LEU A 37 5.25 -10.38 2.21
N PRO A 38 5.23 -11.70 1.91
CA PRO A 38 4.13 -12.58 2.31
C PRO A 38 3.87 -12.51 3.81
N SER A 39 2.65 -12.82 4.25
CA SER A 39 2.36 -12.87 5.68
C SER A 39 3.22 -13.93 6.38
N HIS A 40 3.88 -13.52 7.45
CA HIS A 40 4.55 -14.45 8.37
C HIS A 40 3.63 -15.03 9.45
N ARG A 41 2.30 -14.82 9.36
CA ARG A 41 1.34 -15.31 10.37
C ARG A 41 1.48 -16.80 10.63
N ASN A 42 1.60 -17.62 9.58
CA ASN A 42 1.69 -19.08 9.71
C ASN A 42 2.94 -19.56 10.45
N VAL A 43 4.04 -18.82 10.34
CA VAL A 43 5.31 -19.10 11.05
C VAL A 43 5.15 -18.85 12.55
N TYR A 44 4.48 -17.76 12.93
CA TYR A 44 4.46 -17.23 14.29
C TYR A 44 3.14 -17.43 15.05
N LYS A 45 2.13 -18.07 14.45
CA LYS A 45 0.76 -18.19 14.98
C LYS A 45 0.66 -18.74 16.41
N ASP A 46 1.62 -19.56 16.84
CA ASP A 46 1.60 -20.22 18.15
C ASP A 46 2.32 -19.41 19.25
N ILE A 47 2.91 -18.25 18.90
CA ILE A 47 3.59 -17.40 19.89
C ILE A 47 2.59 -16.39 20.42
N ASN A 48 2.24 -16.52 21.70
CA ASN A 48 1.45 -15.52 22.38
C ASN A 48 2.30 -14.26 22.60
N ILE A 49 1.94 -13.19 21.90
CA ILE A 49 2.59 -11.87 21.95
C ILE A 49 1.67 -10.80 22.58
N THR A 50 0.44 -11.15 22.95
CA THR A 50 -0.55 -10.19 23.48
C THR A 50 -0.16 -9.64 24.85
N THR A 51 0.78 -10.30 25.53
CA THR A 51 1.34 -9.85 26.80
C THR A 51 2.51 -8.87 26.63
N LEU A 52 3.01 -8.67 25.41
CA LEU A 52 4.08 -7.72 25.14
C LEU A 52 3.49 -6.33 24.90
N SER A 53 3.92 -5.35 25.69
CA SER A 53 3.62 -3.95 25.45
C SER A 53 4.50 -3.37 24.33
N ILE A 54 4.44 -3.95 23.13
CA ILE A 54 5.22 -3.49 21.96
C ILE A 54 4.31 -3.03 20.81
N ASN A 55 4.82 -2.08 20.03
CA ASN A 55 4.28 -1.71 18.74
C ASN A 55 4.29 -2.92 17.77
N GLU A 56 3.11 -3.31 17.29
CA GLU A 56 2.95 -4.43 16.33
C GLU A 56 3.81 -4.26 15.07
N ASN A 57 3.98 -3.03 14.58
CA ASN A 57 4.79 -2.73 13.40
C ASN A 57 6.27 -3.07 13.63
N LEU A 58 6.80 -2.78 14.83
CA LEU A 58 8.16 -3.14 15.21
C LEU A 58 8.33 -4.66 15.35
N LEU A 59 7.30 -5.33 15.85
CA LEU A 59 7.28 -6.78 15.96
C LEU A 59 7.29 -7.45 14.58
N ASP A 60 6.56 -6.90 13.61
CA ASP A 60 6.56 -7.37 12.22
C ASP A 60 7.93 -7.17 11.56
N ILE A 61 8.62 -6.05 11.83
CA ILE A 61 10.00 -5.83 11.35
C ILE A 61 10.96 -6.90 11.91
N ILE A 62 10.87 -7.20 13.21
CA ILE A 62 11.71 -8.23 13.86
C ILE A 62 11.44 -9.60 13.26
N LYS A 63 10.17 -10.00 13.18
CA LYS A 63 9.74 -11.27 12.58
C LYS A 63 10.24 -11.41 11.14
N SER A 64 10.05 -10.35 10.35
CA SER A 64 10.51 -10.29 8.96
C SER A 64 12.02 -10.43 8.84
N GLU A 65 12.81 -9.69 9.62
CA GLU A 65 14.27 -9.79 9.55
C GLU A 65 14.79 -11.15 10.02
N TYR A 66 14.21 -11.77 11.06
CA TYR A 66 14.60 -13.13 11.43
C TYR A 66 14.35 -14.13 10.30
N LEU A 67 13.19 -14.08 9.65
CA LEU A 67 12.92 -14.91 8.47
C LEU A 67 13.89 -14.62 7.32
N LEU A 68 14.13 -13.36 7.00
CA LEU A 68 15.03 -12.96 5.92
C LEU A 68 16.47 -13.44 6.16
N ARG A 69 16.94 -13.45 7.41
CA ARG A 69 18.26 -14.00 7.77
C ARG A 69 18.36 -15.49 7.43
N GLU A 70 17.35 -16.27 7.78
CA GLU A 70 17.28 -17.70 7.46
C GLU A 70 17.21 -17.94 5.94
N ILE A 71 16.43 -17.14 5.21
CA ILE A 71 16.34 -17.20 3.75
C ILE A 71 17.70 -16.89 3.11
N ARG A 72 18.34 -15.79 3.52
CA ARG A 72 19.66 -15.36 3.01
C ARG A 72 20.71 -16.43 3.28
N GLN A 73 20.70 -17.04 4.47
CA GLN A 73 21.61 -18.13 4.83
C GLN A 73 21.41 -19.35 3.93
N ARG A 74 20.16 -19.81 3.72
CA ARG A 74 19.87 -20.98 2.87
C ARG A 74 20.17 -20.73 1.39
N LYS A 75 19.94 -19.51 0.91
CA LYS A 75 20.20 -19.09 -0.49
C LYS A 75 21.64 -18.64 -0.75
N ARG A 76 22.52 -18.67 0.27
CA ARG A 76 23.91 -18.17 0.20
C ARG A 76 24.02 -16.72 -0.29
N TYR A 77 23.02 -15.88 0.02
CA TYR A 77 23.10 -14.45 -0.25
C TYR A 77 24.04 -13.75 0.75
N LEU A 78 24.60 -12.61 0.33
CA LEU A 78 25.49 -11.81 1.18
C LEU A 78 24.78 -11.38 2.47
N LYS A 79 25.36 -11.73 3.63
CA LYS A 79 24.87 -11.37 4.97
C LYS A 79 24.87 -9.85 5.23
N ASN A 80 25.57 -9.08 4.39
CA ASN A 80 25.71 -7.62 4.51
C ASN A 80 24.37 -6.87 4.32
N ARG A 81 23.29 -7.55 3.94
CA ARG A 81 21.94 -6.98 3.84
C ARG A 81 21.13 -7.03 5.15
N ASN A 82 21.62 -7.70 6.17
CA ASN A 82 20.94 -7.79 7.46
C ASN A 82 20.88 -6.41 8.15
N ILE A 83 19.74 -6.07 8.72
CA ILE A 83 19.64 -4.89 9.60
C ILE A 83 20.02 -5.26 11.02
N SER A 84 20.62 -4.31 11.75
CA SER A 84 20.78 -4.47 13.19
C SER A 84 19.42 -4.34 13.86
N LEU A 85 19.07 -5.33 14.68
CA LEU A 85 17.83 -5.33 15.47
C LEU A 85 18.09 -4.95 16.93
N SER A 86 19.34 -4.67 17.33
CA SER A 86 19.70 -4.51 18.75
C SER A 86 18.86 -3.48 19.49
N HIS A 87 18.57 -2.33 18.85
CA HIS A 87 17.74 -1.28 19.43
C HIS A 87 16.28 -1.73 19.59
N ILE A 88 15.71 -2.41 18.59
CA ILE A 88 14.31 -2.86 18.62
C ILE A 88 14.14 -4.06 19.59
N GLU A 89 15.10 -4.99 19.61
CA GLU A 89 15.13 -6.11 20.56
C GLU A 89 15.21 -5.62 22.01
N ALA A 90 15.97 -4.54 22.26
CA ALA A 90 16.06 -3.92 23.59
C ALA A 90 14.71 -3.36 24.07
N GLN A 91 13.86 -2.87 23.17
CA GLN A 91 12.53 -2.36 23.51
C GLN A 91 11.53 -3.47 23.90
N ILE A 92 11.69 -4.70 23.38
CA ILE A 92 10.85 -5.85 23.78
C ILE A 92 11.13 -6.25 25.23
N ASN A 93 12.39 -6.17 25.65
CA ASN A 93 12.86 -6.56 26.99
C ASN A 93 12.38 -7.94 27.49
N ASP A 94 12.08 -8.86 26.58
CA ASP A 94 11.71 -10.26 26.86
C ASP A 94 12.58 -11.21 26.04
N LYS A 95 13.70 -11.62 26.64
CA LYS A 95 14.67 -12.53 26.01
C LYS A 95 14.05 -13.88 25.64
N ARG A 96 13.10 -14.40 26.42
CA ARG A 96 12.48 -15.71 26.16
C ARG A 96 11.65 -15.64 24.89
N THR A 97 10.87 -14.57 24.71
CA THR A 97 10.08 -14.39 23.49
C THR A 97 10.97 -14.14 22.28
N LEU A 98 12.04 -13.35 22.41
CA LEU A 98 13.02 -13.15 21.33
C LEU A 98 13.67 -14.46 20.87
N ILE A 99 14.06 -15.33 21.80
CA ILE A 99 14.62 -16.65 21.48
C ILE A 99 13.57 -17.49 20.71
N LYS A 100 12.34 -17.56 21.21
CA LYS A 100 11.24 -18.28 20.53
C LYS A 100 10.99 -17.76 19.11
N LEU A 101 11.04 -16.45 18.90
CA LEU A 101 10.88 -15.85 17.57
C LEU A 101 12.00 -16.28 16.61
N LYS A 102 13.27 -16.27 17.06
CA LYS A 102 14.42 -16.74 16.27
C LYS A 102 14.28 -18.22 15.92
N GLU A 103 13.98 -19.06 16.91
CA GLU A 103 13.79 -20.51 16.72
C GLU A 103 12.66 -20.81 15.74
N ARG A 104 11.53 -20.10 15.82
CA ARG A 104 10.40 -20.31 14.91
C ARG A 104 10.73 -19.90 13.47
N ALA A 105 11.49 -18.83 13.28
CA ALA A 105 11.96 -18.44 11.94
C ALA A 105 12.79 -19.56 11.28
N ALA A 106 13.71 -20.17 12.04
CA ALA A 106 14.56 -21.25 11.55
C ALA A 106 13.77 -22.54 11.28
N ASN A 107 12.92 -22.93 12.24
CA ASN A 107 12.23 -24.23 12.25
C ASN A 107 11.02 -24.27 11.32
N ARG A 108 10.35 -23.13 11.07
CA ARG A 108 9.10 -23.07 10.28
C ARG A 108 9.23 -22.24 9.01
N LEU A 109 10.43 -22.13 8.45
CA LEU A 109 10.63 -21.36 7.23
C LEU A 109 9.78 -21.87 6.05
N SER A 110 9.47 -23.17 5.97
CA SER A 110 8.55 -23.71 4.96
C SER A 110 7.16 -23.09 5.02
N ASP A 111 6.66 -22.78 6.22
CA ASP A 111 5.33 -22.24 6.45
C ASP A 111 5.21 -20.79 5.95
N PHE A 112 6.35 -20.11 5.76
CA PHE A 112 6.40 -18.81 5.10
C PHE A 112 6.11 -18.90 3.60
N TYR A 113 6.55 -19.98 2.95
CA TYR A 113 6.31 -20.21 1.52
C TYR A 113 4.94 -20.86 1.24
N ASN A 114 4.37 -21.55 2.24
CA ASN A 114 3.05 -22.17 2.15
C ASN A 114 1.95 -21.14 2.45
N GLN A 115 1.56 -20.40 1.41
CA GLN A 115 0.47 -19.43 1.45
C GLN A 115 -0.80 -19.99 0.84
N ASP A 116 -1.96 -19.59 1.37
CA ASP A 116 -3.25 -20.04 0.88
C ASP A 116 -3.54 -19.52 -0.53
N SER A 117 -4.28 -20.30 -1.32
CA SER A 117 -4.74 -19.87 -2.65
C SER A 117 -5.66 -18.66 -2.55
N LEU A 118 -5.35 -17.61 -3.32
CA LEU A 118 -6.12 -16.37 -3.30
C LEU A 118 -7.18 -16.36 -4.38
N HIS A 119 -8.40 -16.01 -3.98
CA HIS A 119 -9.53 -15.84 -4.88
C HIS A 119 -10.01 -14.40 -4.86
N VAL A 120 -10.22 -13.84 -6.04
CA VAL A 120 -10.75 -12.49 -6.26
C VAL A 120 -11.87 -12.59 -7.28
N HIS A 121 -12.98 -11.89 -7.03
CA HIS A 121 -14.08 -11.83 -7.99
C HIS A 121 -13.65 -11.08 -9.26
N ARG A 122 -14.17 -11.49 -10.42
CA ARG A 122 -13.73 -10.97 -11.73
C ARG A 122 -13.83 -9.43 -11.88
N ASP A 123 -14.81 -8.83 -11.23
CA ASP A 123 -15.16 -7.41 -11.41
C ASP A 123 -14.59 -6.50 -10.30
N ILE A 124 -13.92 -7.08 -9.29
CA ILE A 124 -13.47 -6.37 -8.07
C ILE A 124 -11.94 -6.27 -8.09
N ILE A 125 -11.41 -5.40 -7.22
CA ILE A 125 -9.99 -5.34 -6.84
C ILE A 125 -9.89 -5.53 -5.31
N LYS A 126 -8.91 -6.31 -4.85
CA LYS A 126 -8.50 -6.30 -3.45
C LYS A 126 -7.31 -5.37 -3.28
N VAL A 127 -7.36 -4.58 -2.22
CA VAL A 127 -6.32 -3.60 -1.88
C VAL A 127 -5.73 -3.92 -0.53
N ALA A 128 -4.45 -3.61 -0.34
CA ALA A 128 -3.79 -3.83 0.92
C ALA A 128 -4.41 -2.95 2.02
N THR A 129 -4.62 -3.54 3.20
CA THR A 129 -5.14 -2.83 4.38
C THR A 129 -4.21 -3.01 5.58
N GLN A 130 -4.12 -2.01 6.45
CA GLN A 130 -3.27 -2.02 7.66
C GLN A 130 -4.06 -2.00 8.99
N ASN A 131 -3.52 -2.60 10.06
CA ASN A 131 -4.28 -2.96 11.27
C ASN A 131 -4.72 -1.83 12.21
N ARG A 132 -3.99 -0.70 12.30
CA ARG A 132 -4.22 0.28 13.38
C ARG A 132 -5.16 1.44 13.03
N ILE A 133 -5.12 1.95 11.79
CA ILE A 133 -5.94 3.10 11.34
C ILE A 133 -6.68 2.77 10.02
N TYR A 134 -6.52 1.54 9.50
CA TYR A 134 -7.12 1.04 8.25
C TYR A 134 -6.88 1.95 7.06
N GLU A 135 -5.60 2.26 6.91
CA GLU A 135 -5.04 2.86 5.71
C GLU A 135 -5.10 1.83 4.58
N ILE A 136 -5.62 2.27 3.43
CA ILE A 136 -5.52 1.53 2.18
C ILE A 136 -4.17 1.87 1.58
N ASN A 137 -3.44 0.84 1.14
CA ASN A 137 -2.19 1.01 0.43
C ASN A 137 -2.28 0.28 -0.93
N ASN A 138 -1.62 0.85 -1.94
CA ASN A 138 -1.51 0.28 -3.28
C ASN A 138 -0.23 -0.54 -3.48
N ASN A 139 0.51 -0.83 -2.41
CA ASN A 139 1.67 -1.71 -2.40
C ASN A 139 1.33 -3.18 -2.60
N THR A 140 0.07 -3.57 -2.42
CA THR A 140 -0.43 -4.86 -2.86
C THR A 140 -1.83 -4.71 -3.43
N LEU A 141 -2.00 -5.17 -4.68
CA LEU A 141 -3.25 -5.09 -5.41
C LEU A 141 -3.55 -6.43 -6.09
N LEU A 142 -4.77 -6.92 -5.99
CA LEU A 142 -5.17 -8.17 -6.64
C LEU A 142 -6.43 -7.97 -7.46
N ALA A 143 -6.42 -8.45 -8.69
CA ALA A 143 -7.60 -8.46 -9.54
C ALA A 143 -7.49 -9.48 -10.67
N ASN A 144 -8.63 -9.79 -11.27
CA ASN A 144 -8.64 -10.54 -12.52
C ASN A 144 -8.33 -9.62 -13.70
N LYS A 145 -7.81 -10.24 -14.77
CA LYS A 145 -7.66 -9.60 -16.07
C LYS A 145 -8.99 -8.97 -16.49
N GLY A 146 -8.93 -7.73 -16.95
CA GLY A 146 -10.09 -6.99 -17.43
C GLY A 146 -11.05 -6.51 -16.33
N SER A 147 -10.66 -6.54 -15.05
CA SER A 147 -11.50 -6.14 -13.92
C SER A 147 -12.19 -4.79 -14.15
N ARG A 148 -13.52 -4.78 -13.97
CA ARG A 148 -14.34 -3.57 -14.13
C ARG A 148 -13.91 -2.48 -13.15
N CYS A 149 -13.59 -2.84 -11.92
CA CYS A 149 -13.13 -1.88 -10.93
C CYS A 149 -11.83 -1.19 -11.37
N ILE A 150 -10.83 -1.95 -11.85
CA ILE A 150 -9.58 -1.35 -12.35
C ILE A 150 -9.84 -0.43 -13.53
N ARG A 151 -10.74 -0.82 -14.46
CA ARG A 151 -11.11 0.06 -15.58
C ARG A 151 -11.69 1.39 -15.11
N ILE A 152 -12.49 1.40 -14.05
CA ILE A 152 -13.06 2.63 -13.46
C ILE A 152 -11.95 3.46 -12.82
N ILE A 153 -11.03 2.83 -12.07
CA ILE A 153 -9.85 3.49 -11.50
C ILE A 153 -9.00 4.14 -12.59
N LEU A 154 -8.68 3.42 -13.68
CA LEU A 154 -7.91 3.95 -14.80
C LEU A 154 -8.63 5.11 -15.51
N LYS A 155 -9.95 5.05 -15.66
CA LYS A 155 -10.74 6.17 -16.20
C LYS A 155 -10.66 7.40 -15.29
N GLU A 156 -10.67 7.20 -13.98
CA GLU A 156 -10.53 8.27 -13.01
C GLU A 156 -9.13 8.91 -13.05
N VAL A 157 -8.07 8.10 -13.20
CA VAL A 157 -6.70 8.60 -13.47
C VAL A 157 -6.69 9.47 -14.72
N ILE A 158 -7.24 8.99 -15.84
CA ILE A 158 -7.33 9.77 -17.09
C ILE A 158 -8.09 11.09 -16.86
N ARG A 159 -9.22 11.06 -16.16
CA ARG A 159 -10.02 12.26 -15.86
C ARG A 159 -9.20 13.31 -15.11
N ARG A 160 -8.41 12.89 -14.11
CA ARG A 160 -7.55 13.80 -13.32
C ARG A 160 -6.40 14.36 -14.14
N TYR A 161 -5.76 13.58 -14.99
CA TYR A 161 -4.75 14.10 -15.92
C TYR A 161 -5.33 15.07 -16.95
N ASN A 162 -6.53 14.81 -17.46
CA ASN A 162 -7.19 15.75 -18.37
C ASN A 162 -7.49 17.09 -17.69
N TYR A 163 -7.84 17.08 -16.40
CA TYR A 163 -7.96 18.30 -15.60
C TYR A 163 -6.63 19.05 -15.48
N LEU A 164 -5.54 18.35 -15.17
CA LEU A 164 -4.20 18.95 -15.10
C LEU A 164 -3.78 19.58 -16.43
N ASP A 165 -4.05 18.88 -17.55
CA ASP A 165 -3.72 19.34 -18.89
C ASP A 165 -4.56 20.57 -19.29
N SER A 166 -5.87 20.51 -19.07
CA SER A 166 -6.81 21.61 -19.40
C SER A 166 -6.50 22.91 -18.65
N ASN A 167 -5.94 22.80 -17.45
CA ASN A 167 -5.53 23.94 -16.63
C ASN A 167 -4.02 24.26 -16.76
N ASN A 168 -3.32 23.61 -17.70
CA ASN A 168 -1.89 23.77 -17.96
C ASN A 168 -0.99 23.49 -16.73
N PHE A 169 -1.46 22.74 -15.75
CA PHE A 169 -0.68 22.37 -14.56
C PHE A 169 0.40 21.34 -14.87
N ILE A 170 0.32 20.64 -16.01
CA ILE A 170 1.39 19.75 -16.46
C ILE A 170 2.70 20.54 -16.71
N TYR A 171 2.57 21.73 -17.31
CA TYR A 171 3.71 22.53 -17.78
C TYR A 171 3.97 23.78 -16.94
N SER A 172 3.00 24.24 -16.14
CA SER A 172 3.06 25.50 -15.41
C SER A 172 2.58 25.37 -13.97
N ILE A 173 2.94 26.35 -13.15
CA ILE A 173 2.51 26.49 -11.76
C ILE A 173 1.27 27.40 -11.73
N PRO A 174 0.28 27.16 -10.85
CA PRO A 174 -0.88 28.03 -10.74
C PRO A 174 -0.47 29.50 -10.55
N SER A 175 -0.95 30.39 -11.43
CA SER A 175 -0.84 31.83 -11.20
C SER A 175 -1.79 32.24 -10.09
N ARG A 176 -1.34 33.05 -9.12
CA ARG A 176 -2.11 33.57 -7.96
C ARG A 176 -3.41 34.33 -8.29
N LYS A 177 -3.83 34.40 -9.57
CA LYS A 177 -4.89 35.26 -10.09
C LYS A 177 -6.21 34.55 -10.40
N ASN A 178 -6.31 33.24 -10.27
CA ASN A 178 -7.59 32.57 -10.49
C ASN A 178 -8.36 32.54 -9.18
N GLU A 179 -9.47 33.29 -9.18
CA GLU A 179 -10.51 33.27 -8.15
C GLU A 179 -10.83 31.83 -7.72
N GLU A 180 -11.13 31.67 -6.43
CA GLU A 180 -11.46 30.40 -5.76
C GLU A 180 -12.68 29.71 -6.39
N VAL A 181 -12.54 29.12 -7.57
CA VAL A 181 -13.48 28.11 -8.04
C VAL A 181 -13.11 26.82 -7.30
N SER A 182 -13.69 26.65 -6.11
CA SER A 182 -13.56 25.45 -5.29
C SER A 182 -14.23 24.26 -5.97
N ASN A 183 -13.57 23.71 -7.01
CA ASN A 183 -13.91 22.42 -7.60
C ASN A 183 -13.18 21.32 -6.83
N TYR A 184 -13.83 20.17 -6.66
CA TYR A 184 -13.23 18.95 -6.09
C TYR A 184 -11.79 18.66 -6.56
N LEU A 185 -11.52 18.87 -7.85
CA LEU A 185 -10.22 18.58 -8.47
C LEU A 185 -9.13 19.63 -8.18
N SER A 186 -9.46 20.78 -7.59
CA SER A 186 -8.47 21.82 -7.25
C SER A 186 -7.39 21.34 -6.26
N ARG A 187 -7.67 20.26 -5.53
CA ARG A 187 -6.68 19.53 -4.72
C ARG A 187 -5.45 19.08 -5.52
N LEU A 188 -5.53 19.01 -6.85
CA LEU A 188 -4.45 18.60 -7.73
C LEU A 188 -3.62 19.78 -8.26
N ASP A 189 -4.02 21.03 -8.00
CA ASP A 189 -3.39 22.22 -8.60
C ASP A 189 -1.92 22.37 -8.19
N LYS A 190 -1.56 21.83 -7.03
CA LYS A 190 -0.17 21.76 -6.54
C LYS A 190 0.65 20.66 -7.23
N TYR A 191 0.20 20.10 -8.35
CA TYR A 191 0.84 18.99 -9.08
C TYR A 191 2.32 19.18 -9.32
N ARG A 192 2.80 20.39 -9.64
CA ARG A 192 4.23 20.67 -9.87
C ARG A 192 5.07 20.74 -8.60
N TYR A 193 4.45 20.88 -7.42
CA TYR A 193 5.13 20.96 -6.12
C TYR A 193 5.24 19.60 -5.42
N ASP A 194 4.59 18.57 -5.95
CA ASP A 194 4.56 17.24 -5.35
C ASP A 194 5.96 16.65 -5.21
N GLY A 195 6.28 16.20 -4.00
CA GLY A 195 7.60 15.70 -3.59
C GLY A 195 8.73 16.74 -3.51
N ILE A 196 8.46 18.03 -3.75
CA ILE A 196 9.48 19.10 -3.71
C ILE A 196 9.32 19.98 -2.47
N SER A 197 8.09 20.24 -2.03
CA SER A 197 7.82 21.09 -0.89
C SER A 197 7.63 20.28 0.39
N SER A 198 8.10 20.78 1.52
CA SER A 198 7.87 20.20 2.85
C SER A 198 6.47 20.50 3.42
N TYR A 199 5.55 21.03 2.61
CA TYR A 199 4.18 21.32 3.02
C TYR A 199 3.28 20.10 2.77
N ASN A 200 2.50 19.73 3.80
CA ASN A 200 1.57 18.59 3.80
C ASN A 200 0.52 18.60 2.67
N ASP A 201 0.30 19.75 2.02
CA ASP A 201 -0.67 19.87 0.92
C ASP A 201 -0.11 19.50 -0.46
N THR A 202 1.11 18.98 -0.54
CA THR A 202 1.76 18.68 -1.84
C THR A 202 1.76 17.22 -2.23
N GLU A 203 1.10 16.34 -1.47
CA GLU A 203 1.02 14.90 -1.73
C GLU A 203 0.06 14.55 -2.89
N VAL A 204 0.24 15.21 -4.04
CA VAL A 204 -0.65 15.08 -5.20
C VAL A 204 -0.59 13.67 -5.77
N THR A 205 0.56 12.98 -5.71
CA THR A 205 0.68 11.57 -6.16
C THR A 205 -0.36 10.67 -5.49
N LEU A 206 -0.57 10.80 -4.17
CA LEU A 206 -1.53 9.98 -3.43
C LEU A 206 -2.96 10.14 -3.98
N LEU A 207 -3.30 11.38 -4.36
CA LEU A 207 -4.59 11.76 -4.93
C LEU A 207 -4.66 11.50 -6.45
N LEU A 208 -3.57 11.55 -7.20
CA LEU A 208 -3.61 11.51 -8.66
C LEU A 208 -3.58 10.08 -9.20
N THR A 209 -2.82 9.20 -8.57
CA THR A 209 -2.57 7.82 -9.03
C THR A 209 -2.45 6.81 -7.87
N GLY A 210 -2.17 7.30 -6.66
CA GLY A 210 -1.91 6.49 -5.48
C GLY A 210 -3.14 5.97 -4.72
N PRO A 211 -2.96 5.59 -3.45
CA PRO A 211 -3.99 4.89 -2.68
C PRO A 211 -5.25 5.72 -2.42
N CYS A 212 -5.16 7.05 -2.30
CA CYS A 212 -6.34 7.88 -2.05
C CYS A 212 -7.31 7.88 -3.24
N LEU A 213 -6.81 7.89 -4.48
CA LEU A 213 -7.64 7.73 -5.67
C LEU A 213 -8.34 6.37 -5.68
N ILE A 214 -7.61 5.29 -5.41
CA ILE A 214 -8.17 3.94 -5.39
C ILE A 214 -9.27 3.85 -4.33
N HIS A 215 -9.00 4.33 -3.11
CA HIS A 215 -9.95 4.34 -2.02
C HIS A 215 -11.22 5.12 -2.37
N GLU A 216 -11.08 6.31 -2.95
CA GLU A 216 -12.21 7.14 -3.36
C GLU A 216 -13.10 6.46 -4.41
N VAL A 217 -12.49 5.85 -5.42
CA VAL A 217 -13.24 5.10 -6.44
C VAL A 217 -13.98 3.92 -5.81
N LEU A 218 -13.33 3.18 -4.90
CA LEU A 218 -13.96 2.06 -4.21
C LEU A 218 -15.12 2.50 -3.32
N LEU A 219 -14.97 3.60 -2.60
CA LEU A 219 -16.06 4.20 -1.82
C LEU A 219 -17.22 4.59 -2.74
N GLY A 220 -16.96 5.32 -3.81
CA GLY A 220 -17.99 5.70 -4.78
C GLY A 220 -18.75 4.49 -5.34
N LEU A 221 -18.04 3.40 -5.65
CA LEU A 221 -18.66 2.15 -6.06
C LEU A 221 -19.51 1.51 -4.96
N CYS A 222 -19.06 1.54 -3.71
CA CYS A 222 -19.88 1.07 -2.59
C CYS A 222 -21.20 1.86 -2.47
N TYR A 223 -21.15 3.19 -2.56
CA TYR A 223 -22.37 4.03 -2.56
C TYR A 223 -23.29 3.66 -3.72
N GLU A 224 -22.75 3.54 -4.93
CA GLU A 224 -23.54 3.29 -6.14
C GLU A 224 -24.13 1.88 -6.21
N VAL A 225 -23.36 0.86 -5.82
CA VAL A 225 -23.76 -0.55 -5.93
C VAL A 225 -24.69 -0.93 -4.79
N PHE A 226 -24.37 -0.55 -3.55
CA PHE A 226 -25.19 -0.90 -2.38
C PHE A 226 -26.30 0.13 -2.11
N LYS A 227 -26.42 1.18 -2.94
CA LYS A 227 -27.40 2.26 -2.79
C LYS A 227 -27.36 2.89 -1.39
N ILE A 228 -26.14 3.10 -0.90
CA ILE A 228 -25.92 3.70 0.43
C ILE A 228 -26.41 5.15 0.38
N PRO A 229 -27.24 5.60 1.34
CA PRO A 229 -27.65 6.99 1.43
C PRO A 229 -26.46 7.95 1.56
N LYS A 230 -26.50 9.08 0.85
CA LYS A 230 -25.40 10.07 0.83
C LYS A 230 -25.11 10.76 2.18
N ASN A 231 -26.02 10.66 3.14
CA ASN A 231 -25.84 11.16 4.50
C ASN A 231 -24.99 10.23 5.38
N ILE A 232 -24.75 8.98 4.96
CA ILE A 232 -23.80 8.10 5.63
C ILE A 232 -22.39 8.58 5.30
N SER A 233 -21.54 8.70 6.33
CA SER A 233 -20.16 9.16 6.17
C SER A 233 -19.32 8.19 5.35
N PRO A 234 -18.48 8.67 4.40
CA PRO A 234 -17.53 7.82 3.68
C PRO A 234 -16.59 7.07 4.61
N THR A 235 -16.22 7.68 5.73
CA THR A 235 -15.43 7.05 6.79
C THR A 235 -16.16 5.87 7.43
N SER A 236 -17.49 5.92 7.55
CA SER A 236 -18.27 4.77 8.05
C SER A 236 -18.33 3.64 7.03
N VAL A 237 -18.48 3.99 5.74
CA VAL A 237 -18.48 3.00 4.65
C VAL A 237 -17.11 2.34 4.53
N SER A 238 -16.01 3.06 4.76
CA SER A 238 -14.66 2.48 4.67
C SER A 238 -14.39 1.37 5.69
N TYR A 239 -15.20 1.23 6.75
CA TYR A 239 -15.11 0.08 7.64
C TYR A 239 -15.38 -1.25 6.92
N ILE A 240 -16.06 -1.24 5.76
CA ILE A 240 -16.25 -2.44 4.96
C ILE A 240 -14.91 -3.06 4.55
N PHE A 241 -13.89 -2.24 4.24
CA PHE A 241 -12.55 -2.73 3.87
C PHE A 241 -11.86 -3.53 4.98
N ARG A 242 -12.35 -3.43 6.23
CA ARG A 242 -11.79 -4.12 7.41
C ARG A 242 -12.25 -5.57 7.57
N ILE A 243 -13.39 -5.91 6.98
CA ILE A 243 -14.04 -7.18 7.28
C ILE A 243 -13.42 -8.21 6.34
N ASP A 244 -12.74 -9.23 6.87
CA ASP A 244 -12.12 -10.30 6.07
C ASP A 244 -13.12 -11.00 5.12
N ARG A 245 -14.41 -11.01 5.51
CA ARG A 245 -15.50 -11.53 4.67
C ARG A 245 -15.87 -10.62 3.49
N THR A 246 -15.40 -9.38 3.48
CA THR A 246 -15.60 -8.48 2.36
C THR A 246 -14.52 -8.72 1.32
N PHE A 247 -14.92 -8.65 0.06
CA PHE A 247 -14.05 -9.00 -1.06
C PHE A 247 -13.05 -7.89 -1.43
N LEU A 248 -12.82 -6.90 -0.56
CA LEU A 248 -12.12 -5.65 -0.87
C LEU A 248 -10.77 -5.49 -0.14
N GLY A 249 -10.67 -5.93 1.12
CA GLY A 249 -9.42 -5.87 1.87
C GLY A 249 -8.51 -7.07 1.58
N PHE A 250 -7.20 -6.84 1.62
CA PHE A 250 -6.17 -7.88 1.64
C PHE A 250 -5.23 -7.61 2.82
N ASN A 251 -5.08 -8.58 3.72
CA ASN A 251 -4.25 -8.53 4.92
C ASN A 251 -3.29 -9.72 5.06
N ASN A 252 -3.23 -10.61 4.06
CA ASN A 252 -2.29 -11.72 4.03
C ASN A 252 -0.92 -11.30 3.44
N GLN A 253 -0.36 -10.24 4.00
CA GLN A 253 0.95 -9.69 3.65
C GLN A 253 1.56 -8.99 4.86
N THR A 254 2.88 -8.82 4.84
CA THR A 254 3.62 -8.05 5.84
C THR A 254 4.17 -6.79 5.18
N HIS A 255 3.66 -5.64 5.65
CA HIS A 255 4.04 -4.30 5.18
C HIS A 255 5.24 -3.75 5.89
N TYR A 256 5.30 -3.92 7.22
CA TYR A 256 6.40 -3.42 8.03
C TYR A 256 7.58 -4.37 7.94
N THR A 257 8.38 -4.17 6.90
CA THR A 257 9.60 -4.92 6.62
C THR A 257 10.84 -4.05 6.88
N PRO A 258 12.04 -4.66 6.98
CA PRO A 258 13.30 -3.91 7.04
C PRO A 258 13.50 -2.93 5.89
N GLU A 259 13.09 -3.29 4.67
CA GLU A 259 13.24 -2.41 3.51
C GLU A 259 12.18 -1.31 3.52
N HIS A 260 10.93 -1.62 3.90
CA HIS A 260 9.90 -0.59 4.11
C HIS A 260 10.35 0.48 5.10
N MET A 261 10.96 0.07 6.23
CA MET A 261 11.51 1.01 7.21
C MET A 261 12.61 1.93 6.65
N ARG A 262 13.34 1.50 5.61
CA ARG A 262 14.35 2.31 4.92
C ARG A 262 13.76 3.20 3.82
N SER A 263 12.67 2.76 3.19
CA SER A 263 11.98 3.47 2.10
C SER A 263 10.86 4.39 2.58
N SER A 264 10.42 4.27 3.84
CA SER A 264 9.44 5.16 4.46
C SER A 264 10.10 6.50 4.76
N TRP A 265 9.75 7.52 3.97
CA TRP A 265 10.12 8.92 4.23
C TRP A 265 8.90 9.66 4.76
N LEU A 266 8.49 9.36 5.99
CA LEU A 266 7.62 10.15 6.85
C LEU A 266 7.88 9.76 8.31
#